data_AF-A0A1I3ZWJ3-F1
#
_entry.id   AF-A0A1I3ZWJ3-F1
#
_cell.length_a   1.000
_cell.length_b   1.000
_cell.length_c   1.000
_cell.angle_alpha   90.00
_cell.angle_beta   90.00
_cell.angle_gamma   90.00
#
_symmetry.space_group_name_H-M   'P 1'
#
loop_
_entity.id
_entity.type
_entity.pdbx_description
1 polymer ?
#
loop_
_entity_poly.entity_id
_entity_poly.type
_entity_poly.pdbx_seq_one_letter_code
_entity_poly.pdbx_strand_id
1 'polypeptide(L)'
;FKSCPRNQIPKARNRGPLSYQTPGLLSSSSPFDAYRSKLSRCVIKAPFDGRIALMRAHAHEIPDRTQPLMQVVGEAELEIEMLLPSQWLRWLKAGVVFDFSIEETGKSLPAEVTRIAAVVDPVSQTVKVTGRFTGTREGVLPGMSGPAKFAAPDG
;
A
#
# COMPACT_ATOMS: atom_id res chain seq x y z
N PHE A 1 11.08 -26.95 9.40
CA PHE A 1 11.01 -27.28 10.83
C PHE A 1 12.25 -26.81 11.59
N LYS A 2 12.17 -25.68 12.29
CA LYS A 2 12.86 -25.49 13.58
C LYS A 2 11.83 -24.87 14.51
N SER A 3 11.39 -25.68 15.45
CA SER A 3 10.37 -25.42 16.46
C SER A 3 10.68 -24.14 17.23
N CYS A 4 9.64 -23.31 17.42
CA CYS A 4 9.62 -22.27 18.42
C CYS A 4 9.81 -22.93 19.80
N PRO A 5 10.82 -22.56 20.61
CA PRO A 5 11.14 -23.32 21.80
C PRO A 5 10.07 -23.09 22.87
N ARG A 6 9.46 -24.20 23.27
CA ARG A 6 8.49 -24.30 24.36
C ARG A 6 9.22 -24.10 25.68
N ASN A 7 8.78 -23.09 26.43
CA ASN A 7 8.84 -22.94 27.88
C ASN A 7 9.94 -23.72 28.62
N GLN A 8 11.03 -23.05 29.00
CA GLN A 8 11.91 -23.52 30.07
C GLN A 8 12.17 -22.37 31.05
N ILE A 9 11.53 -22.47 32.21
CA ILE A 9 11.82 -21.65 33.41
C ILE A 9 13.00 -22.34 34.11
N PRO A 10 14.20 -21.72 34.19
CA PRO A 10 15.30 -22.34 34.93
C PRO A 10 15.14 -22.09 36.43
N LYS A 11 15.22 -23.18 37.21
CA LYS A 11 15.27 -23.18 38.67
C LYS A 11 16.50 -22.41 39.18
N ALA A 12 16.27 -21.57 40.20
CA ALA A 12 17.30 -20.84 40.93
C ALA A 12 18.21 -21.80 41.72
N ARG A 13 19.52 -21.56 41.66
CA ARG A 13 20.51 -22.19 42.56
C ARG A 13 21.50 -21.12 43.03
N ASN A 14 21.50 -20.87 44.34
CA ASN A 14 22.40 -19.94 45.04
C ASN A 14 23.75 -20.59 45.37
N ARG A 15 24.84 -19.78 45.31
CA ARG A 15 26.09 -19.72 46.12
C ARG A 15 27.20 -19.13 45.23
N GLY A 16 27.63 -17.89 45.40
CA GLY A 16 28.62 -17.40 46.39
C GLY A 16 29.54 -16.35 45.70
N PRO A 17 30.28 -15.50 46.44
CA PRO A 17 30.43 -14.08 46.05
C PRO A 17 31.77 -13.64 45.42
N LEU A 18 31.64 -12.60 44.59
CA LEU A 18 32.49 -11.41 44.39
C LEU A 18 33.99 -11.56 44.04
N SER A 19 34.33 -11.09 42.83
CA SER A 19 35.62 -10.45 42.55
C SER A 19 35.61 -9.60 41.26
N TYR A 20 35.69 -8.29 41.47
CA TYR A 20 36.59 -7.34 40.80
C TYR A 20 36.31 -6.75 39.39
N GLN A 21 36.44 -5.41 39.38
CA GLN A 21 36.71 -4.43 38.31
C GLN A 21 35.58 -3.90 37.39
N THR A 22 35.27 -2.61 37.61
CA THR A 22 34.71 -1.53 36.75
C THR A 22 35.38 -1.44 35.36
N PRO A 23 34.98 -0.58 34.40
CA PRO A 23 33.80 0.30 34.23
C PRO A 23 33.16 0.21 32.81
N GLY A 24 31.85 0.43 32.69
CA GLY A 24 31.22 0.57 31.36
C GLY A 24 29.77 0.09 31.34
N LEU A 25 28.86 0.91 31.87
CA LEU A 25 27.41 0.71 31.67
C LEU A 25 27.04 1.18 30.25
N LEU A 26 27.60 0.53 29.24
CA LEU A 26 27.20 0.65 27.84
C LEU A 26 26.47 -0.64 27.47
N SER A 27 25.15 -0.49 27.36
CA SER A 27 24.21 -1.39 26.70
C SER A 27 24.13 -2.84 27.21
N SER A 28 23.36 -3.04 28.27
CA SER A 28 22.76 -4.34 28.62
C SER A 28 21.59 -4.72 27.69
N SER A 29 21.66 -4.39 26.39
CA SER A 29 20.68 -4.77 25.37
C SER A 29 21.09 -6.09 24.74
N SER A 30 20.84 -7.12 25.53
CA SER A 30 21.26 -8.52 25.37
C SER A 30 20.64 -9.18 24.13
N PRO A 31 21.24 -10.23 23.54
CA PRO A 31 20.67 -11.07 22.47
C PRO A 31 19.17 -11.43 22.61
N PHE A 32 18.60 -11.35 23.80
CA PHE A 32 17.15 -11.40 24.06
C PHE A 32 16.33 -10.43 23.20
N ASP A 33 16.78 -9.19 23.00
CA ASP A 33 16.07 -8.22 22.15
C ASP A 33 16.10 -8.63 20.67
N ALA A 34 17.22 -9.23 20.24
CA ALA A 34 17.35 -9.81 18.91
C ALA A 34 16.44 -11.05 18.73
N TYR A 35 16.23 -11.85 19.79
CA TYR A 35 15.28 -12.97 19.76
C TYR A 35 13.82 -12.48 19.74
N ARG A 36 13.46 -11.46 20.53
CA ARG A 36 12.12 -10.84 20.48
C ARG A 36 11.81 -10.28 19.10
N SER A 37 12.78 -9.63 18.46
CA SER A 37 12.66 -9.09 17.10
C SER A 37 12.54 -10.16 16.01
N LYS A 38 13.01 -11.39 16.28
CA LYS A 38 12.83 -12.54 15.38
C LYS A 38 11.44 -13.15 15.52
N LEU A 39 10.93 -13.25 16.74
CA LEU A 39 9.58 -13.77 17.01
C LEU A 39 8.47 -12.84 16.53
N SER A 40 8.69 -11.51 16.56
CA SER A 40 7.71 -10.55 16.02
C SER A 40 7.50 -10.69 14.51
N ARG A 41 8.48 -11.25 13.77
CA ARG A 41 8.39 -11.52 12.33
C ARG A 41 7.62 -12.80 12.00
N CYS A 42 7.19 -13.57 13.00
CA CYS A 42 6.37 -14.77 12.79
C CYS A 42 4.90 -14.44 12.45
N VAL A 43 4.46 -13.20 12.67
CA VAL A 43 3.12 -12.72 12.29
C VAL A 43 3.29 -11.64 11.24
N ILE A 44 2.88 -11.94 10.01
CA ILE A 44 2.90 -10.98 8.91
C ILE A 44 1.57 -10.21 8.96
N LYS A 45 1.65 -8.93 9.34
CA LYS A 45 0.51 -8.02 9.34
C LYS A 45 0.52 -7.21 8.04
N ALA A 46 -0.67 -6.91 7.51
CA ALA A 46 -0.79 -5.97 6.40
C ALA A 46 -0.27 -4.58 6.85
N PRO A 47 0.52 -3.88 6.03
CA PRO A 47 1.08 -2.58 6.38
C PRO A 47 0.04 -1.44 6.35
N PHE A 48 -1.11 -1.65 5.69
CA PHE A 48 -2.20 -0.68 5.57
C PHE A 48 -3.54 -1.42 5.38
N ASP A 49 -4.65 -0.71 5.60
CA ASP A 49 -6.01 -1.21 5.35
C ASP A 49 -6.27 -1.39 3.85
N GLY A 50 -6.75 -2.56 3.47
CA GLY A 50 -6.92 -2.93 2.08
C GLY A 50 -7.51 -4.33 1.89
N ARG A 51 -7.67 -4.72 0.63
CA ARG A 51 -8.11 -6.07 0.25
C ARG A 51 -6.95 -6.90 -0.23
N ILE A 52 -6.98 -8.19 0.09
CA ILE A 52 -6.01 -9.15 -0.43
C ILE A 52 -6.39 -9.42 -1.89
N ALA A 53 -5.64 -8.88 -2.84
CA ALA A 53 -5.83 -9.17 -4.25
C ALA A 53 -5.34 -10.56 -4.62
N LEU A 54 -4.27 -11.01 -3.96
CA LEU A 54 -3.65 -12.30 -4.28
C LEU A 54 -2.90 -12.87 -3.09
N MET A 55 -3.15 -14.14 -2.81
CA MET A 55 -2.37 -14.93 -1.86
C MET A 55 -1.49 -15.90 -2.64
N ARG A 56 -0.16 -15.76 -2.51
CA ARG A 56 0.83 -16.59 -3.20
C ARG A 56 1.37 -17.70 -2.32
N ALA A 57 1.30 -17.54 -0.99
CA ALA A 57 1.73 -18.57 -0.05
C ALA A 57 0.52 -19.29 0.54
N HIS A 58 0.52 -20.61 0.46
CA HIS A 58 -0.51 -21.44 1.06
C HIS A 58 -0.14 -21.90 2.46
N ALA A 59 -1.16 -22.32 3.23
CA ALA A 59 -0.92 -22.94 4.52
C ALA A 59 -0.04 -24.19 4.31
N HIS A 60 1.06 -24.27 5.07
CA HIS A 60 2.02 -25.38 5.07
C HIS A 60 3.02 -25.37 3.90
N GLU A 61 3.01 -24.32 3.09
CA GLU A 61 4.05 -24.05 2.10
C GLU A 61 5.23 -23.30 2.74
N ILE A 62 6.46 -23.62 2.32
CA ILE A 62 7.67 -22.91 2.75
C ILE A 62 8.07 -22.01 1.57
N PRO A 63 7.62 -20.74 1.54
CA PRO A 63 7.99 -19.81 0.49
C PRO A 63 9.48 -19.46 0.60
N ASP A 64 10.13 -19.29 -0.54
CA ASP A 64 11.51 -18.78 -0.58
C ASP A 64 11.58 -17.36 0.00
N ARG A 65 12.75 -16.99 0.53
CA ARG A 65 12.94 -15.69 1.21
C ARG A 65 12.64 -14.47 0.33
N THR A 66 12.65 -14.64 -0.99
CA THR A 66 12.45 -13.59 -1.98
C THR A 66 11.06 -13.64 -2.62
N GLN A 67 10.25 -14.66 -2.33
CA GLN A 67 8.96 -14.84 -2.97
C GLN A 67 7.91 -13.93 -2.33
N PRO A 68 7.15 -13.14 -3.12
CA PRO A 68 6.04 -12.37 -2.59
C PRO A 68 4.97 -13.31 -2.04
N LEU A 69 4.51 -13.04 -0.82
CA LEU A 69 3.55 -13.89 -0.11
C LEU A 69 2.10 -13.50 -0.37
N MET A 70 1.86 -12.19 -0.47
CA MET A 70 0.52 -11.61 -0.58
C MET A 70 0.61 -10.26 -1.30
N GLN A 71 -0.39 -9.95 -2.11
CA GLN A 71 -0.63 -8.63 -2.68
C GLN A 71 -1.83 -7.99 -1.98
N VAL A 72 -1.60 -6.85 -1.34
CA VAL A 72 -2.65 -6.06 -0.67
C VAL A 72 -2.89 -4.80 -1.50
N VAL A 73 -4.16 -4.51 -1.77
CA VAL A 73 -4.60 -3.32 -2.51
C VAL A 73 -5.31 -2.41 -1.53
N GLY A 74 -4.80 -1.19 -1.36
CA GLY A 74 -5.32 -0.22 -0.40
C GLY A 74 -6.67 0.35 -0.82
N GLU A 75 -7.53 0.63 0.17
CA GLU A 75 -8.85 1.26 -0.05
C GLU A 75 -8.82 2.79 0.17
N ALA A 76 -7.68 3.33 0.61
CA ALA A 76 -7.63 4.65 1.24
C ALA A 76 -7.94 5.84 0.31
N GLU A 77 -7.67 5.75 -1.00
CA GLU A 77 -8.11 6.77 -1.96
C GLU A 77 -8.11 6.18 -3.37
N LEU A 78 -9.29 6.10 -4.01
CA LEU A 78 -9.38 5.69 -5.41
C LEU A 78 -9.13 6.91 -6.29
N GLU A 79 -7.99 6.89 -6.98
CA GLU A 79 -7.66 7.87 -8.01
C GLU A 79 -8.09 7.34 -9.39
N ILE A 80 -8.54 8.25 -10.25
CA ILE A 80 -8.83 8.00 -11.66
C ILE A 80 -7.63 8.50 -12.46
N GLU A 81 -6.95 7.62 -13.19
CA GLU A 81 -5.89 8.02 -14.12
C GLU A 81 -6.42 8.04 -15.55
N MET A 82 -6.16 9.15 -16.25
CA MET A 82 -6.68 9.40 -17.58
C MET A 82 -5.64 10.09 -18.45
N LEU A 83 -5.59 9.72 -19.72
CA LEU A 83 -4.76 10.36 -20.74
C LEU A 83 -5.65 11.23 -21.61
N LEU A 84 -5.43 12.55 -21.58
CA LEU A 84 -6.22 13.51 -22.33
C LEU A 84 -5.41 14.20 -23.42
N PRO A 85 -6.05 14.69 -24.50
CA PRO A 85 -5.36 15.48 -25.51
C PRO A 85 -4.69 16.72 -24.91
N SER A 86 -3.43 16.99 -25.28
CA SER A 86 -2.68 18.17 -24.80
C SER A 86 -3.37 19.51 -25.10
N GLN A 87 -4.19 19.58 -26.16
CA GLN A 87 -5.00 20.76 -26.50
C GLN A 87 -5.99 21.18 -25.39
N TRP A 88 -6.42 20.25 -24.52
CA TRP A 88 -7.34 20.56 -23.43
C TRP A 88 -6.68 21.36 -22.30
N LEU A 89 -5.35 21.40 -22.23
CA LEU A 89 -4.62 22.25 -21.27
C LEU A 89 -4.95 23.75 -21.38
N ARG A 90 -5.59 24.18 -22.47
CA ARG A 90 -6.11 25.55 -22.63
C ARG A 90 -7.20 25.91 -21.62
N TRP A 91 -8.00 24.95 -21.20
CA TRP A 91 -9.15 25.17 -20.31
C TRP A 91 -9.20 24.21 -19.11
N LEU A 92 -8.56 23.05 -19.22
CA LEU A 92 -8.51 22.04 -18.17
C LEU A 92 -7.65 22.53 -17.00
N LYS A 93 -8.24 22.50 -15.80
CA LYS A 93 -7.59 22.90 -14.54
C LYS A 93 -8.03 21.95 -13.43
N ALA A 94 -7.27 21.96 -12.33
CA ALA A 94 -7.72 21.27 -11.11
C ALA A 94 -9.08 21.83 -10.66
N GLY A 95 -9.94 20.94 -10.16
CA GLY A 95 -11.32 21.23 -9.76
C GLY A 95 -12.35 21.17 -10.89
N VAL A 96 -11.95 20.91 -12.14
CA VAL A 96 -12.92 20.64 -13.21
C VAL A 96 -13.66 19.34 -12.90
N VAL A 97 -14.99 19.39 -12.93
CA VAL A 97 -15.86 18.23 -12.73
C VAL A 97 -16.08 17.48 -14.04
N PHE A 98 -16.20 16.16 -13.95
CA PHE A 98 -16.45 15.27 -15.07
C PHE A 98 -17.21 14.03 -14.62
N ASP A 99 -17.87 13.37 -15.57
CA ASP A 99 -18.56 12.11 -15.32
C ASP A 99 -17.70 10.94 -15.78
N PHE A 100 -17.40 10.01 -14.87
CA PHE A 100 -16.66 8.79 -15.18
C PHE A 100 -17.62 7.63 -15.31
N SER A 101 -17.73 7.07 -16.52
CA SER A 101 -18.55 5.89 -16.79
C SER A 101 -17.70 4.64 -16.59
N ILE A 102 -18.04 3.80 -15.61
CA ILE A 102 -17.36 2.53 -15.34
C ILE A 102 -17.98 1.45 -16.23
N GLU A 103 -17.21 0.87 -17.14
CA GLU A 103 -17.72 -0.11 -18.12
C GLU A 103 -18.17 -1.41 -17.44
N GLU A 104 -17.48 -1.85 -16.40
CA GLU A 104 -17.74 -3.11 -15.71
C GLU A 104 -19.04 -3.09 -14.89
N THR A 105 -19.47 -1.91 -14.43
CA THR A 105 -20.70 -1.74 -13.64
C THR A 105 -21.81 -1.03 -14.40
N GLY A 106 -21.50 -0.39 -15.53
CA GLY A 106 -22.41 0.46 -16.29
C GLY A 106 -22.84 1.75 -15.58
N LYS A 107 -22.23 2.07 -14.42
CA LYS A 107 -22.58 3.26 -13.62
C LYS A 107 -21.74 4.45 -14.05
N SER A 108 -22.36 5.63 -14.11
CA SER A 108 -21.65 6.90 -14.22
C SER A 108 -21.55 7.55 -12.85
N LEU A 109 -20.34 7.90 -12.43
CA LEU A 109 -20.09 8.54 -11.15
C LEU A 109 -19.45 9.92 -11.35
N PRO A 110 -19.85 10.92 -10.56
CA PRO A 110 -19.25 12.23 -10.61
C PRO A 110 -17.83 12.19 -10.03
N ALA A 111 -16.92 12.87 -10.73
CA ALA A 111 -15.52 12.98 -10.37
C ALA A 111 -15.01 14.41 -10.63
N GLU A 112 -13.87 14.73 -10.04
CA GLU A 112 -13.18 16.00 -10.23
C GLU A 112 -11.71 15.78 -10.54
N VAL A 113 -11.12 16.68 -11.33
CA VAL A 113 -9.68 16.68 -11.60
C VAL A 113 -8.93 17.16 -10.37
N THR A 114 -8.02 16.33 -9.85
CA THR A 114 -7.19 16.68 -8.69
C THR A 114 -5.83 17.19 -9.12
N ARG A 115 -5.23 16.58 -10.16
CA ARG A 115 -3.87 16.88 -10.59
C ARG A 115 -3.71 16.70 -12.09
N ILE A 116 -2.95 17.61 -12.71
CA ILE A 116 -2.53 17.52 -14.11
C ILE A 116 -1.02 17.35 -14.10
N ALA A 117 -0.49 16.40 -14.87
CA ALA A 117 0.95 16.19 -14.97
C ALA A 117 1.64 17.42 -15.61
N ALA A 118 2.82 17.76 -15.11
CA ALA A 118 3.60 18.89 -15.60
C ALA A 118 4.27 18.64 -16.96
N VAL A 119 4.23 17.40 -17.46
CA VAL A 119 4.89 16.97 -18.69
C VAL A 119 3.85 16.31 -19.61
N VAL A 120 3.85 16.75 -20.86
CA VAL A 120 3.07 16.15 -21.96
C VAL A 120 3.91 15.03 -22.57
N ASP A 121 3.29 13.90 -22.90
CA ASP A 121 3.93 12.87 -23.70
C ASP A 121 3.95 13.28 -25.18
N PRO A 122 5.12 13.59 -25.75
CA PRO A 122 5.21 14.05 -27.14
C PRO A 122 4.90 12.96 -28.16
N VAL A 123 5.00 11.68 -27.80
CA VAL A 123 4.76 10.56 -28.73
C VAL A 123 3.26 10.40 -28.97
N SER A 124 2.46 10.41 -27.90
CA SER A 124 1.00 10.28 -27.97
C SER A 124 0.27 11.62 -28.05
N GLN A 125 0.96 12.74 -27.85
CA GLN A 125 0.39 14.09 -27.72
C GLN A 125 -0.66 14.20 -26.61
N THR A 126 -0.54 13.37 -25.57
CA THR A 126 -1.44 13.33 -24.42
C THR A 126 -0.79 13.88 -23.15
N VAL A 127 -1.62 14.31 -22.20
CA VAL A 127 -1.22 14.68 -20.86
C VAL A 127 -1.87 13.74 -19.86
N LYS A 128 -1.09 13.27 -18.89
CA LYS A 128 -1.61 12.47 -17.78
C LYS A 128 -2.36 13.36 -16.80
N VAL A 129 -3.60 12.99 -16.51
CA VAL A 129 -4.48 13.69 -15.57
C VAL A 129 -4.95 12.69 -14.53
N THR A 130 -4.98 13.14 -13.28
CA THR A 130 -5.49 12.39 -12.14
C THR A 130 -6.76 13.07 -11.65
N GLY A 131 -7.80 12.29 -11.41
CA GLY A 131 -9.04 12.71 -10.80
C GLY A 131 -9.42 11.88 -9.58
N ARG A 132 -10.48 12.29 -8.90
CA ARG A 132 -11.05 11.63 -7.73
C ARG A 132 -12.57 11.63 -7.80
N PHE A 133 -13.20 10.57 -7.33
CA PHE A 133 -14.66 10.51 -7.18
C PHE A 133 -15.13 11.47 -6.08
N THR A 134 -16.12 12.31 -6.39
CA THR A 134 -16.70 13.28 -5.42
C THR A 134 -17.92 12.73 -4.69
N GLY A 135 -18.51 11.63 -5.18
CA GLY A 135 -19.68 10.97 -4.60
C GLY A 135 -19.40 9.59 -3.99
N THR A 136 -20.49 8.87 -3.68
CA THR A 136 -20.43 7.51 -3.14
C THR A 136 -19.81 6.54 -4.15
N ARG A 137 -18.72 5.88 -3.73
CA ARG A 137 -17.92 4.93 -4.53
C ARG A 137 -18.34 3.46 -4.33
N GLU A 138 -19.62 3.21 -4.11
CA GLU A 138 -20.14 1.87 -3.82
C GLU A 138 -19.94 0.90 -4.98
N GLY A 139 -19.16 -0.16 -4.73
CA GLY A 139 -18.84 -1.18 -5.73
C GLY A 139 -17.69 -0.80 -6.67
N VAL A 140 -16.99 0.31 -6.43
CA VAL A 140 -15.82 0.69 -7.22
C VAL A 140 -14.58 -0.04 -6.70
N LEU A 141 -13.92 -0.79 -7.58
CA LEU A 141 -12.67 -1.48 -7.29
C LEU A 141 -11.51 -0.90 -8.12
N PRO A 142 -10.27 -0.92 -7.59
CA PRO A 142 -9.08 -0.61 -8.36
C PRO A 142 -8.94 -1.51 -9.59
N GLY A 143 -8.53 -0.92 -10.71
CA GLY A 143 -8.31 -1.64 -11.97
C GLY A 143 -9.50 -1.66 -12.93
N MET A 144 -10.66 -1.11 -12.54
CA MET A 144 -11.77 -0.87 -13.44
C MET A 144 -11.47 0.28 -14.41
N SER A 145 -12.11 0.25 -15.58
CA SER A 145 -11.86 1.18 -16.67
C SER A 145 -13.14 1.78 -17.25
N GLY A 146 -12.96 2.85 -18.01
CA GLY A 146 -14.03 3.40 -18.84
C GLY A 146 -13.81 4.84 -19.25
N PRO A 147 -14.74 5.41 -20.03
CA PRO A 147 -14.60 6.74 -20.58
C PRO A 147 -14.92 7.84 -19.56
N ALA A 148 -14.14 8.92 -19.63
CA ALA A 148 -14.41 10.16 -18.90
C ALA A 148 -15.09 11.20 -19.81
N LYS A 149 -16.22 11.75 -19.38
CA LYS A 149 -16.99 12.75 -20.11
C LYS A 149 -16.81 14.12 -19.47
N PHE A 150 -16.22 15.04 -20.22
CA PHE A 150 -16.03 16.42 -19.82
C PHE A 150 -17.01 17.31 -20.56
N ALA A 151 -17.63 18.25 -19.85
CA ALA A 151 -18.29 19.39 -20.47
C ALA A 151 -17.22 20.42 -20.85
N ALA A 152 -16.57 20.23 -22.00
CA ALA A 152 -15.68 21.26 -22.53
C ALA A 152 -16.49 22.55 -22.74
N PRO A 153 -15.97 23.73 -22.34
CA PRO A 153 -16.61 24.98 -22.70
C PRO A 153 -16.61 25.06 -24.22
N ASP A 154 -17.81 25.15 -24.82
CA ASP A 154 -17.96 25.43 -26.25
C ASP A 154 -17.15 26.68 -26.58
N GLY A 155 -16.26 26.55 -27.57
CA GLY A 155 -15.29 27.58 -27.95
C GLY A 155 -15.92 28.86 -28.46
#